data_AF-A0AAU8D0B8-F1
#
_entry.id   AF-A0AAU8D0B8-F1
#
_cell.length_a   1.000
_cell.length_b   1.000
_cell.length_c   1.000
_cell.angle_alpha   90.00
_cell.angle_beta   90.00
_cell.angle_gamma   90.00
#
_symmetry.space_group_name_H-M   'P 1'
#
loop_
_entity.id
_entity.type
_entity.pdbx_description
1 polymer ?
#
loop_
_entity_poly.entity_id
_entity_poly.type
_entity_poly.pdbx_seq_one_letter_code
_entity_poly.pdbx_strand_id
1 'polypeptide(L)'
;MFIDERSVDRLFGAIVQPEYILLHSSETAQKGHTEARGDEAEGSGEVSLPAFFKLGTKAKITGNITDATSHTAQITKQFVYSSEQRLQDVVVAYKEMYPERVLFSKAAQPTLTSLAGTSMDWMKAEALLDEPGVRPLLFIDLEPRVEILPMAGETGDGKTILIFESMIERLKKDGIAIPDFPDDRAADAEVQKECYWDALVRSYSNRVALESIENAFKNGQRIDWIDYRLKLATRAIPVHLHFAPAGRFPTGVFAYNLVRRGYKVGLRIVGQLKKGCDINVLALYER
;
A
#
# COMPACT_ATOMS: atom_id res chain seq x y z
N MET A 1 4.74 -3.93 10.22
CA MET A 1 4.66 -3.61 8.78
C MET A 1 3.69 -4.59 8.12
N PHE A 2 3.12 -4.24 6.96
CA PHE A 2 2.04 -4.99 6.30
C PHE A 2 2.35 -5.16 4.80
N ILE A 3 1.95 -6.29 4.22
CA ILE A 3 1.94 -6.55 2.78
C ILE A 3 0.74 -7.43 2.43
N ASP A 4 -0.02 -7.04 1.41
CA ASP A 4 -1.08 -7.85 0.80
C ASP A 4 -0.44 -8.78 -0.24
N GLU A 5 -0.01 -9.95 0.23
CA GLU A 5 0.63 -10.96 -0.61
C GLU A 5 -0.24 -11.38 -1.80
N ARG A 6 -1.57 -11.47 -1.63
CA ARG A 6 -2.47 -11.93 -2.70
C ARG A 6 -2.55 -10.89 -3.81
N SER A 7 -2.71 -9.61 -3.46
CA SER A 7 -2.74 -8.54 -4.46
C SER A 7 -1.38 -8.37 -5.13
N VAL A 8 -0.29 -8.44 -4.37
CA VAL A 8 1.07 -8.38 -4.92
C VAL A 8 1.34 -9.53 -5.89
N ASP A 9 0.96 -10.76 -5.55
CA ASP A 9 1.16 -11.93 -6.40
C ASP A 9 0.39 -11.84 -7.71
N ARG A 10 -0.87 -11.39 -7.65
CA ARG A 10 -1.68 -11.15 -8.85
C ARG A 10 -1.06 -10.08 -9.74
N LEU A 11 -0.58 -9.00 -9.13
CA LEU A 11 0.03 -7.90 -9.87
C LEU A 11 1.35 -8.31 -10.51
N PHE A 12 2.19 -9.04 -9.77
CA PHE A 12 3.43 -9.61 -10.26
C PHE A 12 3.18 -10.57 -11.43
N GLY A 13 2.23 -11.50 -11.28
CA GLY A 13 1.86 -12.42 -12.36
C GLY A 13 1.30 -11.72 -13.61
N ALA A 14 0.61 -10.58 -13.45
CA ALA A 14 0.05 -9.83 -14.56
C ALA A 14 1.10 -8.99 -15.32
N ILE A 15 2.08 -8.42 -14.61
CA ILE A 15 3.01 -7.42 -15.17
C ILE A 15 4.38 -8.01 -15.49
N VAL A 16 4.91 -8.86 -14.62
CA VAL A 16 6.27 -9.39 -14.74
C VAL A 16 6.28 -10.67 -15.60
N GLN A 17 5.21 -11.48 -15.55
CA GLN A 17 5.05 -12.75 -16.27
C GLN A 17 6.33 -13.58 -16.34
N PRO A 18 6.82 -14.16 -15.23
CA PRO A 18 7.96 -15.05 -15.30
C PRO A 18 7.62 -16.31 -16.12
N GLU A 19 8.51 -16.73 -17.01
CA GLU A 19 8.32 -17.93 -17.84
C GLU A 19 8.19 -19.23 -17.00
N TYR A 20 8.56 -19.22 -15.72
CA TYR A 20 8.44 -20.36 -14.79
C TYR A 20 8.49 -19.95 -13.31
N ILE A 21 7.85 -20.76 -12.43
CA ILE A 21 7.94 -20.67 -10.96
C ILE A 21 8.44 -22.04 -10.42
N LEU A 22 9.57 -22.06 -9.70
CA LEU A 22 10.22 -23.28 -9.20
C LEU A 22 9.77 -23.64 -7.76
N LEU A 23 9.41 -24.91 -7.52
CA LEU A 23 8.93 -25.44 -6.23
C LEU A 23 9.80 -26.62 -5.73
N HIS A 24 10.51 -26.42 -4.61
CA HIS A 24 11.11 -27.35 -3.62
C HIS A 24 12.02 -28.55 -3.98
N SER A 25 13.11 -28.74 -3.19
CA SER A 25 13.63 -30.06 -2.73
C SER A 25 14.66 -29.91 -1.58
N SER A 26 14.67 -30.89 -0.68
CA SER A 26 15.54 -31.05 0.50
C SER A 26 17.04 -31.13 0.17
N GLU A 27 17.88 -30.42 0.95
CA GLU A 27 19.35 -30.49 0.87
C GLU A 27 19.94 -31.61 1.73
N THR A 28 21.00 -32.24 1.21
CA THR A 28 22.21 -32.49 2.00
C THR A 28 23.36 -31.76 1.31
N ALA A 29 23.98 -30.84 2.04
CA ALA A 29 24.76 -29.72 1.53
C ALA A 29 26.14 -30.09 0.95
N GLN A 30 26.60 -29.31 -0.05
CA GLN A 30 28.00 -28.89 -0.12
C GLN A 30 28.18 -27.53 -0.81
N LYS A 31 29.00 -26.70 -0.17
CA LYS A 31 29.31 -25.28 -0.48
C LYS A 31 29.91 -25.07 -1.86
N GLY A 32 29.41 -24.07 -2.59
CA GLY A 32 30.07 -23.45 -3.74
C GLY A 32 29.96 -21.93 -3.69
N HIS A 33 31.10 -21.24 -3.68
CA HIS A 33 31.20 -19.77 -3.69
C HIS A 33 30.59 -19.17 -4.99
N THR A 34 29.96 -18.00 -4.88
CA THR A 34 29.58 -17.17 -6.04
C THR A 34 30.16 -15.78 -5.86
N GLU A 35 31.00 -15.34 -6.81
CA GLU A 35 31.48 -13.96 -6.92
C GLU A 35 30.41 -13.05 -7.54
N ALA A 36 30.26 -11.86 -6.97
CA ALA A 36 29.39 -10.81 -7.47
C ALA A 36 30.24 -9.72 -8.12
N ARG A 37 29.94 -9.38 -9.38
CA ARG A 37 30.50 -8.21 -10.08
C ARG A 37 29.36 -7.19 -10.26
N GLY A 38 29.55 -6.00 -9.69
CA GLY A 38 28.63 -4.87 -9.80
C GLY A 38 29.15 -3.85 -10.80
N ASP A 39 28.24 -3.25 -11.56
CA ASP A 39 28.48 -1.99 -12.28
C ASP A 39 27.53 -0.95 -11.70
N GLU A 40 28.10 0.20 -11.34
CA GLU A 40 27.39 1.39 -10.88
C GLU A 40 27.05 2.26 -12.11
N ALA A 41 25.79 2.67 -12.22
CA ALA A 41 25.38 3.71 -13.15
C ALA A 41 24.81 4.88 -12.34
N GLU A 42 25.64 5.92 -12.16
CA GLU A 42 25.23 7.23 -11.67
C GLU A 42 24.46 7.97 -12.78
N GLY A 43 23.18 8.25 -12.53
CA GLY A 43 22.36 9.14 -13.33
C GLY A 43 21.82 10.27 -12.46
N SER A 44 22.23 11.49 -12.77
CA SER A 44 21.91 12.74 -12.07
C SER A 44 20.48 13.21 -12.35
N GLY A 45 19.77 13.63 -11.30
CA GLY A 45 18.44 14.28 -11.36
C GLY A 45 17.48 13.77 -10.26
N GLU A 46 17.16 14.62 -9.29
CA GLU A 46 16.43 14.27 -8.05
C GLU A 46 14.96 13.83 -8.26
N VAL A 47 14.73 12.53 -8.43
CA VAL A 47 13.65 11.75 -7.77
C VAL A 47 14.20 10.34 -7.54
N SER A 48 15.03 10.16 -6.52
CA SER A 48 15.68 8.86 -6.30
C SER A 48 14.78 7.92 -5.50
N LEU A 49 14.57 6.69 -6.00
CA LEU A 49 13.99 5.59 -5.23
C LEU A 49 14.72 5.42 -3.88
N PRO A 50 14.02 5.02 -2.79
CA PRO A 50 14.64 4.81 -1.48
C PRO A 50 15.83 3.84 -1.54
N ALA A 51 16.85 4.01 -0.70
CA ALA A 51 18.08 3.19 -0.74
C ALA A 51 17.84 1.67 -0.63
N PHE A 52 16.79 1.23 0.07
CA PHE A 52 16.42 -0.19 0.15
C PHE A 52 15.74 -0.75 -1.12
N PHE A 53 15.28 0.13 -2.01
CA PHE A 53 14.87 -0.19 -3.39
C PHE A 53 16.05 -0.08 -4.38
N LYS A 54 17.17 0.56 -4.01
CA LYS A 54 18.39 0.63 -4.83
C LYS A 54 19.25 -0.64 -4.74
N LEU A 55 18.81 -1.66 -4.00
CA LEU A 55 19.51 -2.93 -3.90
C LEU A 55 19.12 -3.86 -5.06
N GLY A 56 19.94 -3.86 -6.10
CA GLY A 56 19.99 -4.94 -7.09
C GLY A 56 19.18 -4.69 -8.36
N THR A 57 19.73 -3.87 -9.27
CA THR A 57 19.50 -4.00 -10.71
C THR A 57 19.90 -5.41 -11.17
N LYS A 58 19.00 -6.38 -10.99
CA LYS A 58 18.98 -7.65 -11.72
C LYS A 58 17.53 -8.05 -11.95
N ALA A 59 16.82 -7.27 -12.77
CA ALA A 59 15.81 -7.87 -13.63
C ALA A 59 16.56 -8.86 -14.54
N LYS A 60 16.74 -10.08 -14.05
CA LYS A 60 17.30 -11.18 -14.82
C LYS A 60 16.20 -11.59 -15.80
N ILE A 61 16.11 -10.90 -16.93
CA ILE A 61 15.47 -11.42 -18.13
C ILE A 61 16.23 -12.72 -18.42
N THR A 62 15.62 -13.85 -18.06
CA THR A 62 16.33 -15.12 -18.02
C THR A 62 16.34 -15.71 -19.42
N GLY A 63 17.34 -15.34 -20.21
CA GLY A 63 17.69 -16.06 -21.43
C GLY A 63 18.23 -17.45 -21.07
N ASN A 64 17.73 -18.47 -21.77
CA ASN A 64 18.22 -19.84 -21.66
C ASN A 64 19.74 -19.91 -21.88
N ILE A 65 20.47 -20.43 -20.89
CA ILE A 65 21.80 -21.02 -21.11
C ILE A 65 21.66 -22.51 -20.79
N THR A 66 21.58 -23.31 -21.84
CA THR A 66 21.72 -24.76 -21.76
C THR A 66 23.19 -25.08 -22.04
N ASP A 67 24.00 -25.21 -21.00
CA ASP A 67 25.27 -25.92 -21.11
C ASP A 67 25.05 -27.34 -20.60
N ALA A 68 24.89 -28.26 -21.54
CA ALA A 68 24.86 -29.68 -21.26
C ALA A 68 26.28 -30.22 -21.39
N THR A 69 26.90 -30.63 -20.28
CA THR A 69 27.91 -31.70 -20.31
C THR A 69 27.96 -32.49 -18.99
N SER A 70 27.46 -33.71 -19.10
CA SER A 70 27.80 -34.96 -18.38
C SER A 70 27.68 -35.05 -16.85
N HIS A 71 26.86 -36.04 -16.47
CA HIS A 71 26.76 -36.75 -15.18
C HIS A 71 25.94 -36.12 -14.04
N THR A 72 24.63 -36.41 -14.09
CA THR A 72 23.74 -36.70 -12.95
C THR A 72 23.88 -35.82 -11.70
N ALA A 73 23.60 -34.53 -11.89
CA ALA A 73 23.07 -33.68 -10.83
C ALA A 73 21.96 -32.82 -11.45
N GLN A 74 20.71 -33.11 -11.11
CA GLN A 74 19.62 -32.15 -11.37
C GLN A 74 19.75 -31.02 -10.37
N ILE A 75 20.48 -29.97 -10.74
CA ILE A 75 20.55 -28.73 -9.97
C ILE A 75 19.30 -27.92 -10.28
N THR A 76 18.23 -28.17 -9.52
CA THR A 76 17.01 -27.36 -9.58
C THR A 76 17.15 -26.18 -8.62
N LYS A 77 17.57 -25.02 -9.13
CA LYS A 77 17.75 -23.79 -8.35
C LYS A 77 16.37 -23.28 -7.88
N GLN A 78 16.16 -23.15 -6.57
CA GLN A 78 14.94 -22.53 -6.02
C GLN A 78 15.28 -21.15 -5.44
N PHE A 79 14.70 -20.10 -6.02
CA PHE A 79 14.67 -18.80 -5.36
C PHE A 79 13.41 -18.71 -4.50
N VAL A 80 13.56 -18.48 -3.20
CA VAL A 80 12.43 -18.10 -2.34
C VAL A 80 12.10 -16.66 -2.69
N TYR A 81 11.04 -16.47 -3.49
CA TYR A 81 10.50 -15.15 -3.80
C TYR A 81 9.56 -14.71 -2.68
N SER A 82 9.99 -13.78 -1.84
CA SER A 82 9.11 -13.15 -0.86
C SER A 82 8.13 -12.19 -1.54
N SER A 83 7.02 -11.87 -0.90
CA SER A 83 6.06 -10.88 -1.43
C SER A 83 6.70 -9.49 -1.56
N GLU A 84 7.63 -9.14 -0.69
CA GLU A 84 8.42 -7.92 -0.80
C GLU A 84 9.29 -7.91 -2.07
N GLN A 85 9.95 -9.03 -2.39
CA GLN A 85 10.73 -9.17 -3.62
C GLN A 85 9.83 -9.08 -4.86
N ARG A 86 8.65 -9.70 -4.83
CA ARG A 86 7.66 -9.59 -5.92
C ARG A 86 7.19 -8.15 -6.09
N LEU A 87 6.93 -7.44 -4.99
CA LEU A 87 6.57 -6.02 -5.07
C LEU A 87 7.71 -5.18 -5.62
N GLN A 88 8.97 -5.47 -5.26
CA GLN A 88 10.15 -4.81 -5.84
C GLN A 88 10.21 -5.02 -7.35
N ASP A 89 10.06 -6.26 -7.82
CA ASP A 89 10.06 -6.59 -9.25
C ASP A 89 8.91 -5.88 -9.99
N VAL A 90 7.72 -5.82 -9.39
CA VAL A 90 6.61 -5.02 -9.93
C VAL A 90 7.01 -3.56 -10.06
N VAL A 91 7.62 -2.96 -9.03
CA VAL A 91 8.04 -1.54 -9.07
C VAL A 91 9.08 -1.30 -10.17
N VAL A 92 10.03 -2.21 -10.34
CA VAL A 92 11.03 -2.14 -11.42
C VAL A 92 10.35 -2.22 -12.78
N ALA A 93 9.45 -3.18 -12.97
CA ALA A 93 8.68 -3.33 -14.21
C ALA A 93 7.83 -2.08 -14.53
N TYR A 94 7.19 -1.48 -13.53
CA TYR A 94 6.48 -0.21 -13.66
C TYR A 94 7.41 0.94 -14.07
N LYS A 95 8.59 1.04 -13.45
CA LYS A 95 9.58 2.08 -13.79
C LYS A 95 10.01 1.97 -15.25
N GLU A 96 10.20 0.76 -15.76
CA GLU A 96 10.70 0.52 -17.12
C GLU A 96 9.60 0.71 -18.17
N MET A 97 8.38 0.20 -17.92
CA MET A 97 7.30 0.18 -18.90
C MET A 97 6.30 1.34 -18.76
N TYR A 98 6.09 1.84 -17.55
CA TYR A 98 5.02 2.79 -17.22
C TYR A 98 5.47 3.89 -16.25
N PRO A 99 6.58 4.63 -16.51
CA PRO A 99 7.12 5.59 -15.55
C PRO A 99 6.14 6.72 -15.18
N GLU A 100 5.28 7.14 -16.10
CA GLU A 100 4.24 8.15 -15.83
C GLU A 100 3.14 7.65 -14.87
N ARG A 101 3.03 6.33 -14.68
CA ARG A 101 2.05 5.69 -13.81
C ARG A 101 2.63 5.32 -12.45
N VAL A 102 3.89 5.70 -12.17
CA VAL A 102 4.48 5.60 -10.83
C VAL A 102 4.42 6.98 -10.20
N LEU A 103 3.55 7.15 -9.21
CA LEU A 103 3.20 8.44 -8.63
C LEU A 103 3.64 8.53 -7.17
N PHE A 104 4.23 9.66 -6.79
CA PHE A 104 4.69 9.93 -5.44
C PHE A 104 3.87 11.06 -4.82
N SER A 105 3.34 10.82 -3.63
CA SER A 105 2.70 11.83 -2.78
C SER A 105 3.58 12.08 -1.56
N LYS A 106 4.01 13.32 -1.36
CA LYS A 106 4.69 13.76 -0.13
C LYS A 106 3.71 14.58 0.70
N ALA A 107 3.69 14.38 2.02
CA ALA A 107 2.72 15.04 2.91
C ALA A 107 2.61 16.57 2.77
N ALA A 108 3.71 17.25 2.42
CA ALA A 108 3.79 18.70 2.29
C ALA A 108 3.58 19.24 0.87
N GLN A 109 3.38 18.37 -0.14
CA GLN A 109 3.24 18.79 -1.53
C GLN A 109 1.78 18.73 -1.98
N PRO A 110 1.24 19.78 -2.63
CA PRO A 110 -0.16 19.83 -3.08
C PRO A 110 -0.47 18.87 -4.24
N THR A 111 0.56 18.33 -4.89
CA THR A 111 0.47 17.53 -6.10
C THR A 111 1.18 16.19 -5.95
N LEU A 112 0.83 15.26 -6.82
CA LEU A 112 1.54 14.02 -7.06
C LEU A 112 2.65 14.27 -8.09
N THR A 113 3.80 13.65 -7.90
CA THR A 113 4.91 13.70 -8.88
C THR A 113 5.08 12.33 -9.51
N SER A 114 5.04 12.21 -10.84
CA SER A 114 5.34 10.96 -11.54
C SER A 114 6.85 10.66 -11.50
N LEU A 115 7.24 9.39 -11.70
CA LEU A 115 8.65 9.02 -11.79
C LEU A 115 9.35 9.68 -12.99
N ALA A 116 8.61 10.03 -14.03
CA ALA A 116 9.12 10.80 -15.16
C ALA A 116 9.33 12.30 -14.85
N GLY A 117 8.96 12.75 -13.65
CA GLY A 117 9.12 14.13 -13.19
C GLY A 117 7.90 15.02 -13.43
N THR A 118 6.78 14.46 -13.90
CA THR A 118 5.56 15.23 -14.18
C THR A 118 4.76 15.48 -12.91
N SER A 119 4.51 16.75 -12.56
CA SER A 119 3.63 17.12 -11.44
C SER A 119 2.17 17.16 -11.89
N MET A 120 1.28 16.50 -11.14
CA MET A 120 -0.15 16.40 -11.44
C MET A 120 -1.01 16.43 -10.17
N ASP A 121 -2.22 16.96 -10.27
CA ASP A 121 -3.21 16.84 -9.19
C ASP A 121 -3.87 15.45 -9.20
N TRP A 122 -4.72 15.20 -8.19
CA TRP A 122 -5.42 13.93 -8.07
C TRP A 122 -6.43 13.67 -9.19
N MET A 123 -7.07 14.70 -9.75
CA MET A 123 -8.03 14.51 -10.84
C MET A 123 -7.33 14.02 -12.10
N LYS A 124 -6.16 14.60 -12.42
CA LYS A 124 -5.31 14.14 -13.51
C LYS A 124 -4.77 12.73 -13.27
N ALA A 125 -4.37 12.40 -12.04
CA ALA A 125 -3.95 11.04 -11.71
C ALA A 125 -5.08 10.02 -11.89
N GLU A 126 -6.33 10.38 -11.55
CA GLU A 126 -7.49 9.53 -11.82
C GLU A 126 -7.86 9.44 -13.31
N ALA A 127 -7.55 10.46 -14.12
CA ALA A 127 -7.77 10.41 -15.56
C ALA A 127 -6.87 9.35 -16.23
N LEU A 128 -5.70 9.03 -15.66
CA LEU A 128 -4.86 7.91 -16.13
C LEU A 128 -5.58 6.56 -16.07
N LEU A 129 -6.64 6.42 -15.27
CA LEU A 129 -7.45 5.20 -15.20
C LEU A 129 -8.40 5.03 -16.40
N ASP A 130 -8.65 6.09 -17.16
CA ASP A 130 -9.50 6.04 -18.37
C ASP A 130 -8.72 5.56 -19.60
N GLU A 131 -7.40 5.63 -19.53
CA GLU A 131 -6.50 5.09 -20.55
C GLU A 131 -6.29 3.57 -20.34
N PRO A 132 -6.27 2.77 -21.43
CA PRO A 132 -5.91 1.35 -21.35
C PRO A 132 -4.52 1.14 -20.75
N GLY A 133 -4.41 0.22 -19.79
CA GLY A 133 -3.12 -0.15 -19.21
C GLY A 133 -3.21 -0.52 -17.73
N VAL A 134 -2.04 -0.56 -17.08
CA VAL A 134 -1.95 -0.84 -15.65
C VAL A 134 -2.43 0.35 -14.82
N ARG A 135 -3.05 0.09 -13.67
CA ARG A 135 -3.44 1.15 -12.73
C ARG A 135 -2.20 1.88 -12.21
N PRO A 136 -2.26 3.20 -11.96
CA PRO A 136 -1.15 3.92 -11.33
C PRO A 136 -0.75 3.30 -9.99
N LEU A 137 0.56 3.16 -9.79
CA LEU A 137 1.18 2.74 -8.55
C LEU A 137 1.55 3.99 -7.74
N LEU A 138 0.97 4.12 -6.55
CA LEU A 138 1.16 5.24 -5.64
C LEU A 138 2.12 4.89 -4.51
N PHE A 139 3.03 5.82 -4.25
CA PHE A 139 3.88 5.86 -3.07
C PHE A 139 3.49 7.08 -2.24
N ILE A 140 2.86 6.87 -1.09
CA ILE A 140 2.40 7.96 -0.23
C ILE A 140 3.24 7.97 1.04
N ASP A 141 4.06 9.02 1.16
CA ASP A 141 4.86 9.29 2.34
C ASP A 141 4.06 10.15 3.32
N LEU A 142 3.70 9.53 4.43
CA LEU A 142 3.03 10.16 5.56
C LEU A 142 4.06 10.60 6.58
N GLU A 143 3.96 11.84 7.01
CA GLU A 143 4.69 12.37 8.14
C GLU A 143 4.06 11.88 9.46
N PRO A 144 4.76 11.98 10.60
CA PRO A 144 4.14 11.79 11.90
C PRO A 144 2.90 12.67 12.07
N ARG A 145 1.98 12.19 12.92
CA ARG A 145 0.71 12.83 13.31
C ARG A 145 -0.37 12.91 12.25
N VAL A 146 -0.21 12.18 11.15
CA VAL A 146 -1.27 12.06 10.14
C VAL A 146 -2.47 11.29 10.69
N GLU A 147 -3.67 11.82 10.41
CA GLU A 147 -4.95 11.27 10.83
C GLU A 147 -5.42 10.17 9.88
N ILE A 148 -5.51 8.94 10.41
CA ILE A 148 -5.96 7.75 9.68
C ILE A 148 -7.24 7.26 10.37
N LEU A 149 -8.38 7.57 9.75
CA LEU A 149 -9.71 7.34 10.31
C LEU A 149 -10.22 5.95 9.92
N PRO A 150 -10.43 5.01 10.86
CA PRO A 150 -11.02 3.72 10.52
C PRO A 150 -12.48 3.89 10.11
N MET A 151 -12.86 3.23 9.02
CA MET A 151 -14.19 3.33 8.44
C MET A 151 -15.00 2.07 8.70
N ALA A 152 -14.84 1.06 7.87
CA ALA A 152 -15.54 -0.22 7.97
C ALA A 152 -14.52 -1.35 7.84
N GLY A 153 -14.90 -2.54 8.26
CA GLY A 153 -14.09 -3.73 8.03
C GLY A 153 -14.95 -4.98 8.02
N GLU A 154 -14.36 -6.07 7.59
CA GLU A 154 -14.99 -7.38 7.60
C GLU A 154 -14.17 -8.35 8.44
N THR A 155 -14.89 -9.19 9.18
CA THR A 155 -14.33 -10.27 9.98
C THR A 155 -14.20 -11.54 9.12
N GLY A 156 -13.30 -12.45 9.51
CA GLY A 156 -13.09 -13.71 8.76
C GLY A 156 -14.31 -14.64 8.60
N ASP A 157 -15.45 -14.35 9.24
CA ASP A 157 -16.75 -15.02 9.04
C ASP A 157 -17.67 -14.27 8.04
N GLY A 158 -17.17 -13.22 7.38
CA GLY A 158 -17.89 -12.45 6.36
C GLY A 158 -18.80 -11.36 6.91
N LYS A 159 -18.73 -11.03 8.21
CA LYS A 159 -19.55 -9.96 8.79
C LYS A 159 -18.89 -8.60 8.63
N THR A 160 -19.60 -7.66 8.00
CA THR A 160 -19.20 -6.26 7.93
C THR A 160 -19.51 -5.51 9.23
N ILE A 161 -18.57 -4.67 9.68
CA ILE A 161 -18.65 -3.86 10.89
C ILE A 161 -18.32 -2.40 10.54
N LEU A 162 -19.18 -1.47 10.96
CA LEU A 162 -18.98 -0.03 10.80
C LEU A 162 -18.20 0.51 12.00
N ILE A 163 -16.88 0.61 11.84
CA ILE A 163 -15.96 1.02 12.92
C ILE A 163 -16.13 2.51 13.22
N PHE A 164 -16.36 3.33 12.20
CA PHE A 164 -16.51 4.79 12.33
C PHE A 164 -17.68 5.18 13.22
N GLU A 165 -18.78 4.41 13.24
CA GLU A 165 -19.94 4.69 14.09
C GLU A 165 -19.53 4.67 15.56
N SER A 166 -18.82 3.61 15.98
CA SER A 166 -18.32 3.50 17.35
C SER A 166 -17.36 4.62 17.73
N MET A 167 -16.53 5.05 16.78
CA MET A 167 -15.58 6.15 16.96
C MET A 167 -16.32 7.48 17.13
N ILE A 168 -17.28 7.79 16.26
CA ILE A 168 -18.07 9.02 16.31
C ILE A 168 -18.92 9.06 17.58
N GLU A 169 -19.57 7.97 17.96
CA GLU A 169 -20.32 7.88 19.21
C GLU A 169 -19.43 8.17 20.43
N ARG A 170 -18.21 7.65 20.42
CA ARG A 170 -17.25 7.90 21.51
C ARG A 170 -16.85 9.37 21.56
N LEU A 171 -16.53 9.98 20.42
CA LEU A 171 -16.20 11.40 20.33
C LEU A 171 -17.38 12.28 20.80
N LYS A 172 -18.61 11.96 20.38
CA LYS A 172 -19.84 12.64 20.82
C LYS A 172 -20.05 12.53 22.34
N LYS A 173 -19.78 11.36 22.94
CA LYS A 173 -19.84 11.15 24.41
C LYS A 173 -18.79 11.97 25.16
N ASP A 174 -17.65 12.24 24.54
CA ASP A 174 -16.61 13.11 25.09
C ASP A 174 -16.91 14.61 24.85
N GLY A 175 -18.11 14.96 24.39
CA GLY A 175 -18.60 16.33 24.22
C GLY A 175 -18.25 16.98 22.88
N ILE A 176 -17.72 16.22 21.93
CA ILE A 176 -17.32 16.74 20.62
C ILE A 176 -18.52 16.76 19.67
N ALA A 177 -18.81 17.94 19.11
CA ALA A 177 -19.84 18.10 18.10
C ALA A 177 -19.33 17.66 16.72
N ILE A 178 -19.84 16.53 16.23
CA ILE A 178 -19.62 16.03 14.86
C ILE A 178 -20.92 16.20 14.08
N PRO A 179 -20.93 16.95 12.96
CA PRO A 179 -22.12 17.08 12.11
C PRO A 179 -22.50 15.73 11.52
N ASP A 180 -23.76 15.58 11.11
CA ASP A 180 -24.19 14.38 10.40
C ASP A 180 -23.64 14.38 8.96
N PHE A 181 -23.46 13.18 8.40
CA PHE A 181 -23.02 13.06 7.01
C PHE A 181 -24.14 13.57 6.08
N PRO A 182 -23.83 14.40 5.07
CA PRO A 182 -24.85 15.02 4.24
C PRO A 182 -25.51 14.03 3.28
N ASP A 183 -26.74 14.36 2.84
CA ASP A 183 -27.41 13.68 1.73
C ASP A 183 -26.70 14.03 0.41
N ASP A 184 -26.30 13.01 -0.35
CA ASP A 184 -25.67 13.16 -1.67
C ASP A 184 -26.54 13.92 -2.68
N ARG A 185 -27.85 14.02 -2.45
CA ARG A 185 -28.81 14.73 -3.31
C ARG A 185 -28.94 16.22 -2.98
N ALA A 186 -28.34 16.70 -1.89
CA ALA A 186 -28.38 18.10 -1.51
C ALA A 186 -27.59 18.97 -2.50
N ALA A 187 -28.08 20.19 -2.78
CA ALA A 187 -27.44 21.11 -3.73
C ALA A 187 -26.03 21.54 -3.30
N ASP A 188 -25.76 21.53 -1.99
CA ASP A 188 -24.51 21.88 -1.35
C ASP A 188 -23.81 20.66 -0.70
N ALA A 189 -24.15 19.45 -1.15
CA ALA A 189 -23.65 18.19 -0.58
C ALA A 189 -22.11 18.16 -0.47
N GLU A 190 -21.39 18.62 -1.50
CA GLU A 190 -19.92 18.62 -1.50
C GLU A 190 -19.35 19.52 -0.41
N VAL A 191 -19.85 20.74 -0.25
CA VAL A 191 -19.40 21.67 0.81
C VAL A 191 -19.72 21.10 2.20
N GLN A 192 -20.87 20.46 2.36
CA GLN A 192 -21.22 19.81 3.63
C GLN A 192 -20.32 18.59 3.91
N LYS A 193 -19.92 17.82 2.88
CA LYS A 193 -18.99 16.69 3.03
C LYS A 193 -17.64 17.20 3.49
N GLU A 194 -17.13 18.28 2.91
CA GLU A 194 -15.88 18.91 3.34
C GLU A 194 -15.95 19.34 4.81
N CYS A 195 -17.04 20.03 5.19
CA CYS A 195 -17.27 20.42 6.59
C CYS A 195 -17.30 19.23 7.54
N TYR A 196 -17.99 18.15 7.15
CA TYR A 196 -18.05 16.89 7.91
C TYR A 196 -16.67 16.29 8.11
N TRP A 197 -15.91 16.09 7.02
CA TRP A 197 -14.60 15.48 7.08
C TRP A 197 -13.61 16.31 7.88
N ASP A 198 -13.62 17.63 7.71
CA ASP A 198 -12.76 18.52 8.46
C ASP A 198 -13.11 18.52 9.96
N ALA A 199 -14.40 18.45 10.34
CA ALA A 199 -14.81 18.31 11.74
C ALA A 199 -14.32 16.99 12.35
N LEU A 200 -14.43 15.89 11.59
CA LEU A 200 -13.98 14.58 12.04
C LEU A 200 -12.45 14.50 12.18
N VAL A 201 -11.70 15.04 11.22
CA VAL A 201 -10.23 15.11 11.27
C VAL A 201 -9.75 15.97 12.43
N ARG A 202 -10.33 17.16 12.64
CA ARG A 202 -9.99 18.03 13.77
C ARG A 202 -10.21 17.37 15.13
N SER A 203 -11.16 16.44 15.18
CA SER A 203 -11.53 15.70 16.39
C SER A 203 -10.81 14.37 16.53
N TYR A 204 -9.88 14.07 15.62
CA TYR A 204 -9.20 12.78 15.58
C TYR A 204 -8.39 12.52 16.86
N SER A 205 -8.51 11.30 17.36
CA SER A 205 -7.66 10.77 18.42
C SER A 205 -7.19 9.39 18.02
N ASN A 206 -5.87 9.21 17.88
CA ASN A 206 -5.27 7.91 17.55
C ASN A 206 -5.61 6.83 18.59
N ARG A 207 -5.80 7.21 19.85
CA ARG A 207 -6.22 6.31 20.93
C ARG A 207 -7.65 5.84 20.70
N VAL A 208 -8.58 6.76 20.44
CA VAL A 208 -9.98 6.42 20.17
C VAL A 208 -10.09 5.57 18.90
N ALA A 209 -9.36 5.93 17.84
CA ALA A 209 -9.33 5.16 16.60
C ALA A 209 -8.82 3.72 16.81
N LEU A 210 -7.74 3.54 17.58
CA LEU A 210 -7.23 2.21 17.93
C LEU A 210 -8.24 1.41 18.75
N GLU A 211 -8.79 2.01 19.81
CA GLU A 211 -9.78 1.38 20.68
C GLU A 211 -11.05 0.99 19.90
N SER A 212 -11.49 1.80 18.94
CA SER A 212 -12.64 1.49 18.07
C SER A 212 -12.39 0.24 17.22
N ILE A 213 -11.19 0.08 16.66
CA ILE A 213 -10.84 -1.14 15.91
C ILE A 213 -10.78 -2.34 16.86
N GLU A 214 -10.08 -2.23 17.99
CA GLU A 214 -9.97 -3.33 18.95
C GLU A 214 -11.36 -3.78 19.46
N ASN A 215 -12.26 -2.83 19.72
CA ASN A 215 -13.62 -3.12 20.14
C ASN A 215 -14.46 -3.77 19.02
N ALA A 216 -14.29 -3.34 17.77
CA ALA A 216 -14.96 -3.94 16.62
C ALA A 216 -14.59 -5.42 16.44
N PHE A 217 -13.35 -5.79 16.75
CA PHE A 217 -12.82 -7.15 16.56
C PHE A 217 -12.54 -7.91 17.88
N LYS A 218 -13.15 -7.48 18.99
CA LYS A 218 -12.85 -7.97 20.36
C LYS A 218 -13.06 -9.47 20.59
N ASN A 219 -13.85 -10.13 19.75
CA ASN A 219 -14.17 -11.56 19.87
C ASN A 219 -13.04 -12.48 19.36
N GLY A 220 -11.81 -11.95 19.22
CA GLY A 220 -10.68 -12.68 18.65
C GLY A 220 -10.75 -12.86 17.13
N GLN A 221 -11.76 -12.28 16.49
CA GLN A 221 -11.93 -12.32 15.04
C GLN A 221 -10.78 -11.59 14.35
N ARG A 222 -10.32 -12.17 13.24
CA ARG A 222 -9.30 -11.56 12.40
C ARG A 222 -9.96 -10.63 11.39
N ILE A 223 -9.26 -9.54 11.09
CA ILE A 223 -9.63 -8.62 10.01
C ILE A 223 -9.39 -9.34 8.69
N ASP A 224 -10.43 -9.48 7.87
CA ASP A 224 -10.27 -9.91 6.47
C ASP A 224 -9.90 -8.71 5.59
N TRP A 225 -10.70 -7.65 5.67
CA TRP A 225 -10.38 -6.33 5.12
C TRP A 225 -10.82 -5.20 6.06
N ILE A 226 -10.21 -4.04 5.90
CA ILE A 226 -10.53 -2.82 6.64
C ILE A 226 -10.22 -1.57 5.80
N ASP A 227 -11.16 -0.65 5.82
CA ASP A 227 -11.13 0.60 5.11
C ASP A 227 -10.77 1.76 6.04
N TYR A 228 -10.00 2.71 5.51
CA TYR A 228 -9.64 3.93 6.20
C TYR A 228 -9.86 5.16 5.33
N ARG A 229 -10.03 6.31 5.98
CA ARG A 229 -9.96 7.63 5.37
C ARG A 229 -8.69 8.32 5.83
N LEU A 230 -7.89 8.77 4.87
CA LEU A 230 -6.63 9.44 5.08
C LEU A 230 -6.76 10.89 4.63
N LYS A 231 -6.64 11.83 5.58
CA LYS A 231 -6.61 13.26 5.22
C LYS A 231 -5.22 13.58 4.70
N LEU A 232 -5.17 14.03 3.45
CA LEU A 232 -3.99 14.64 2.85
C LEU A 232 -4.26 16.15 2.75
N ALA A 233 -3.23 16.97 3.00
CA ALA A 233 -3.33 18.43 2.85
C ALA A 233 -3.79 18.86 1.45
N THR A 234 -3.58 17.99 0.47
CA THR A 234 -3.91 18.18 -0.94
C THR A 234 -5.39 18.04 -1.26
N ARG A 235 -6.24 17.66 -0.30
CA ARG A 235 -7.65 17.34 -0.56
C ARG A 235 -8.58 17.79 0.55
N ALA A 236 -9.75 18.26 0.14
CA ALA A 236 -10.85 18.50 1.04
C ALA A 236 -11.48 17.18 1.52
N ILE A 237 -11.77 16.27 0.57
CA ILE A 237 -12.26 14.91 0.88
C ILE A 237 -11.09 13.93 1.08
N PRO A 238 -11.01 13.25 2.24
CA PRO A 238 -9.98 12.25 2.52
C PRO A 238 -9.92 11.11 1.51
N VAL A 239 -8.70 10.69 1.18
CA VAL A 239 -8.42 9.53 0.33
C VAL A 239 -8.92 8.26 1.01
N HIS A 240 -9.51 7.35 0.25
CA HIS A 240 -9.90 6.05 0.76
C HIS A 240 -8.73 5.06 0.66
N LEU A 241 -8.47 4.31 1.73
CA LEU A 241 -7.45 3.27 1.76
C LEU A 241 -8.14 1.94 2.08
N HIS A 242 -8.00 0.97 1.18
CA HIS A 242 -8.47 -0.39 1.37
C HIS A 242 -7.30 -1.30 1.75
N PHE A 243 -7.35 -1.91 2.92
CA PHE A 243 -6.37 -2.91 3.37
C PHE A 243 -7.04 -4.29 3.44
N ALA A 244 -6.42 -5.29 2.84
CA ALA A 244 -6.91 -6.68 2.84
C ALA A 244 -5.89 -7.64 3.49
N PRO A 245 -5.71 -7.61 4.83
CA PRO A 245 -4.83 -8.55 5.53
C PRO A 245 -5.26 -10.02 5.44
N ALA A 246 -6.47 -10.32 4.99
CA ALA A 246 -6.98 -11.67 4.75
C ALA A 246 -6.81 -12.60 5.96
N GLY A 247 -7.02 -12.05 7.15
CA GLY A 247 -6.92 -12.77 8.43
C GLY A 247 -5.49 -13.06 8.92
N ARG A 248 -4.44 -12.67 8.19
CA ARG A 248 -3.05 -13.10 8.45
C ARG A 248 -2.40 -12.39 9.63
N PHE A 249 -2.86 -11.19 9.97
CA PHE A 249 -2.28 -10.39 11.04
C PHE A 249 -3.20 -10.43 12.27
N PRO A 250 -2.65 -10.57 13.49
CA PRO A 250 -3.41 -10.30 14.69
C PRO A 250 -3.98 -8.88 14.64
N THR A 251 -5.29 -8.71 14.85
CA THR A 251 -6.01 -7.43 14.74
C THR A 251 -5.31 -6.30 15.51
N GLY A 252 -4.94 -6.54 16.76
CA GLY A 252 -4.24 -5.55 17.59
C GLY A 252 -2.88 -5.15 17.01
N VAL A 253 -2.12 -6.10 16.46
CA VAL A 253 -0.80 -5.80 15.84
C VAL A 253 -0.98 -4.97 14.56
N PHE A 254 -1.96 -5.33 13.73
CA PHE A 254 -2.28 -4.57 12.51
C PHE A 254 -2.71 -3.14 12.85
N ALA A 255 -3.71 -3.00 13.72
CA ALA A 255 -4.25 -1.70 14.12
C ALA A 255 -3.21 -0.83 14.83
N TYR A 256 -2.40 -1.42 15.72
CA TYR A 256 -1.32 -0.72 16.41
C TYR A 256 -0.26 -0.19 15.45
N ASN A 257 0.17 -1.01 14.48
CA ASN A 257 1.18 -0.60 13.49
C ASN A 257 0.65 0.50 12.55
N LEU A 258 -0.60 0.43 12.14
CA LEU A 258 -1.16 1.42 11.22
C LEU A 258 -1.53 2.73 11.95
N VAL A 259 -2.34 2.64 13.01
CA VAL A 259 -2.90 3.82 13.69
C VAL A 259 -1.89 4.43 14.65
N ARG A 260 -1.32 3.65 15.56
CA ARG A 260 -0.50 4.19 16.65
C ARG A 260 0.95 4.44 16.24
N ARG A 261 1.60 3.46 15.61
CA ARG A 261 2.96 3.65 15.07
C ARG A 261 2.92 4.67 13.95
N GLY A 262 1.98 4.56 13.01
CA GLY A 262 1.89 5.54 11.92
C GLY A 262 1.72 6.98 12.38
N TYR A 263 0.85 7.22 13.36
CA TYR A 263 0.74 8.55 13.96
C TYR A 263 2.02 9.00 14.68
N LYS A 264 2.82 8.09 15.24
CA LYS A 264 4.02 8.46 16.00
C LYS A 264 5.25 8.72 15.13
N VAL A 265 5.48 7.89 14.11
CA VAL A 265 6.74 7.89 13.35
C VAL A 265 6.56 8.13 11.85
N GLY A 266 5.31 8.17 11.36
CA GLY A 266 5.04 8.27 9.92
C GLY A 266 5.06 6.91 9.24
N LEU A 267 4.60 6.87 7.99
CA LEU A 267 4.44 5.64 7.21
C LEU A 267 4.75 5.91 5.74
N ARG A 268 5.11 4.85 5.01
CA ARG A 268 5.04 4.80 3.55
C ARG A 268 3.99 3.78 3.15
N ILE A 269 2.98 4.24 2.42
CA ILE A 269 1.97 3.39 1.79
C ILE A 269 2.38 3.16 0.35
N VAL A 270 2.32 1.90 -0.10
CA VAL A 270 2.41 1.53 -1.51
C VAL A 270 1.08 0.91 -1.91
N GLY A 271 0.44 1.45 -2.95
CA GLY A 271 -0.89 0.98 -3.35
C GLY A 271 -1.24 1.31 -4.81
N GLN A 272 -2.32 0.72 -5.31
CA GLN A 272 -2.84 1.00 -6.66
C GLN A 272 -4.02 1.95 -6.60
N LEU A 273 -3.99 3.00 -7.43
CA LEU A 273 -5.09 3.94 -7.55
C LEU A 273 -6.31 3.29 -8.23
N LYS A 274 -7.50 3.60 -7.70
CA LYS A 274 -8.83 3.28 -8.24
C LYS A 274 -9.64 4.57 -8.36
N LYS A 275 -10.71 4.51 -9.15
CA LYS A 275 -11.68 5.61 -9.28
C LYS A 275 -12.31 5.95 -7.93
N GLY A 276 -12.61 7.23 -7.73
CA GLY A 276 -13.10 7.78 -6.46
C GLY A 276 -11.98 8.10 -5.46
N CYS A 277 -10.74 8.22 -5.93
CA CYS A 277 -9.55 8.39 -5.07
C CYS A 277 -9.46 7.33 -3.98
N ASP A 278 -9.63 6.10 -4.42
CA ASP A 278 -9.54 4.89 -3.63
C ASP A 278 -8.21 4.20 -3.92
N ILE A 279 -7.57 3.66 -2.90
CA ILE A 279 -6.26 3.02 -2.99
C ILE A 279 -6.37 1.61 -2.45
N ASN A 280 -6.14 0.63 -3.31
CA ASN A 280 -5.88 -0.73 -2.86
C ASN A 280 -4.45 -0.79 -2.31
N VAL A 281 -4.29 -0.93 -0.99
CA VAL A 281 -2.98 -0.90 -0.34
C VAL A 281 -2.28 -2.25 -0.52
N LEU A 282 -1.14 -2.22 -1.22
CA LEU A 282 -0.30 -3.39 -1.44
C LEU A 282 0.68 -3.61 -0.29
N ALA A 283 1.25 -2.53 0.26
CA ALA A 283 2.19 -2.62 1.36
C ALA A 283 2.22 -1.36 2.21
N LEU A 284 2.66 -1.54 3.47
CA LEU A 284 2.85 -0.49 4.45
C LEU A 284 4.20 -0.67 5.15
N TYR A 285 5.02 0.35 5.06
CA TYR A 285 6.32 0.43 5.70
C TYR A 285 6.35 1.55 6.73
N GLU A 286 7.11 1.34 7.79
CA GLU A 286 7.46 2.41 8.71
C GLU A 286 8.55 3.31 8.11
N ARG A 287 8.54 4.60 8.44
CA ARG A 287 9.57 5.56 8.00
C ARG A 287 10.58 5.83 9.10
#